data_AF-A0AAF0M660-F1
#
_entry.id   AF-A0AAF0M660-F1
#
_cell.length_a   1.000
_cell.length_b   1.000
_cell.length_c   1.000
_cell.angle_alpha   90.00
_cell.angle_beta   90.00
_cell.angle_gamma   90.00
#
_symmetry.space_group_name_H-M   'P 1'
#
loop_
_entity.id
_entity.type
_entity.pdbx_description
1 polymer ?
#
loop_
_entity_poly.entity_id
_entity_poly.type
_entity_poly.pdbx_seq_one_letter_code
_entity_poly.pdbx_strand_id
1 'polypeptide(L)'
;MSKTNRVLEACEKQYDESITFLYESTRRNPQKQDEAAITVRCLQKAGLVGKDYTERKWRSEYDAGVFSFPEYDTAARQCTLDPLGLWRTP
;
A
#
# COMPACT_ATOMS: atom_id res chain seq x y z
N MET A 1 11.60 -14.13 -27.73
CA MET A 1 10.84 -14.51 -26.50
C MET A 1 11.40 -15.84 -26.00
N SER A 2 12.18 -15.83 -24.93
CA SER A 2 12.80 -17.04 -24.38
C SER A 2 11.76 -17.92 -23.68
N LYS A 3 11.79 -19.24 -23.90
CA LYS A 3 10.91 -20.23 -23.26
C LYS A 3 10.98 -20.21 -21.72
N THR A 4 12.05 -19.65 -21.16
CA THR A 4 12.26 -19.51 -19.71
C THR A 4 11.19 -18.65 -19.02
N ASN A 5 10.58 -17.70 -19.74
CA ASN A 5 9.67 -16.73 -19.11
C ASN A 5 8.32 -17.36 -18.72
N ARG A 6 7.74 -18.23 -19.56
CA ARG A 6 6.40 -18.81 -19.27
C ARG A 6 6.37 -19.78 -18.09
N VAL A 7 7.46 -20.54 -17.91
CA VAL A 7 7.55 -21.47 -16.77
C VAL A 7 7.75 -20.69 -15.48
N LEU A 8 8.58 -19.64 -15.51
CA LEU A 8 8.78 -18.75 -14.37
C LEU A 8 7.49 -18.01 -14.01
N GLU A 9 6.81 -17.38 -14.98
CA GLU A 9 5.52 -16.70 -14.80
C GLU A 9 4.46 -17.65 -14.20
N ALA A 10 4.41 -18.90 -14.66
CA ALA A 10 3.49 -19.90 -14.12
C ALA A 10 3.84 -20.30 -12.68
N CYS A 11 5.14 -20.46 -12.37
CA CYS A 11 5.60 -20.72 -11.01
C CYS A 11 5.32 -19.55 -10.06
N GLU A 12 5.59 -18.31 -10.48
CA GLU A 12 5.31 -17.11 -9.68
C GLU A 12 3.81 -16.97 -9.41
N LYS A 13 2.98 -17.18 -10.43
CA LYS A 13 1.52 -17.15 -10.27
C LYS A 13 1.00 -18.26 -9.36
N GLN A 14 1.60 -19.45 -9.41
CA GLN A 14 1.14 -20.59 -8.62
C GLN A 14 1.63 -20.57 -7.17
N TYR A 15 2.87 -20.11 -6.94
CA TYR A 15 3.53 -20.25 -5.65
C TYR A 15 3.93 -18.93 -5.00
N ASP A 16 4.22 -17.88 -5.77
CA ASP A 16 4.86 -16.68 -5.25
C ASP A 16 3.90 -15.49 -5.05
N GLU A 17 2.85 -15.37 -5.87
CA GLU A 17 1.96 -14.20 -5.87
C GLU A 17 1.38 -13.90 -4.47
N SER A 18 0.89 -14.94 -3.78
CA SER A 18 0.38 -14.79 -2.42
C SER A 18 1.50 -14.72 -1.36
N ILE A 19 2.62 -15.43 -1.54
CA ILE A 19 3.70 -15.48 -0.56
C ILE A 19 4.44 -14.15 -0.51
N THR A 20 4.85 -13.62 -1.66
CA THR A 20 5.51 -12.32 -1.77
C THR A 20 4.60 -11.20 -1.30
N PHE A 21 3.31 -11.21 -1.68
CA PHE A 21 2.34 -10.23 -1.17
C PHE A 21 2.20 -10.27 0.35
N LEU A 22 2.05 -11.46 0.94
CA LEU A 22 1.92 -11.63 2.38
C LEU A 22 3.20 -11.28 3.13
N TYR A 23 4.36 -11.64 2.57
CA TYR A 23 5.68 -11.27 3.08
C TYR A 23 5.84 -9.76 3.14
N GLU A 24 5.57 -9.07 2.02
CA GLU A 24 5.70 -7.62 1.95
C GLU A 24 4.67 -6.91 2.83
N SER A 25 3.42 -7.38 2.86
CA SER A 25 2.38 -6.88 3.78
C SER A 25 2.79 -7.01 5.24
N THR A 26 3.44 -8.11 5.61
CA THR A 26 3.96 -8.32 6.97
C THR A 26 5.13 -7.39 7.27
N ARG A 27 6.01 -7.13 6.29
CA ARG A 27 7.17 -6.23 6.47
C ARG A 27 6.81 -4.76 6.62
N ARG A 28 5.81 -4.25 5.87
CA ARG A 28 5.37 -2.84 6.01
C ARG A 28 4.55 -2.60 7.28
N ASN A 29 3.93 -3.65 7.83
CA ASN A 29 3.07 -3.55 9.00
C ASN A 29 3.27 -4.74 9.95
N PRO A 30 4.46 -4.87 10.59
CA PRO A 30 4.83 -6.04 11.38
C PRO A 30 3.96 -6.22 12.63
N GLN A 31 3.38 -5.12 13.13
CA GLN A 31 2.48 -5.13 14.29
C GLN A 31 1.01 -5.33 13.91
N LYS A 32 0.68 -5.48 12.62
CA LYS A 32 -0.69 -5.67 12.12
C LYS A 32 -1.65 -4.57 12.61
N GLN A 33 -1.17 -3.33 12.60
CA GLN A 33 -1.99 -2.17 12.90
C GLN A 33 -3.11 -2.02 11.85
N ASP A 34 -4.17 -1.30 12.19
CA ASP A 34 -5.20 -0.97 11.21
C ASP A 34 -4.61 -0.16 10.03
N GLU A 35 -4.73 -0.71 8.83
CA GLU A 35 -4.18 -0.14 7.60
C GLU A 35 -4.73 1.24 7.27
N ALA A 36 -6.04 1.48 7.49
CA ALA A 36 -6.62 2.79 7.25
C ALA A 36 -6.08 3.79 8.26
N ALA A 37 -5.94 3.40 9.53
CA ALA A 37 -5.45 4.27 10.59
C ALA A 37 -4.00 4.73 10.32
N ILE A 38 -3.09 3.82 9.95
CA ILE A 38 -1.70 4.18 9.62
C ILE A 38 -1.62 5.00 8.33
N THR A 39 -2.44 4.69 7.32
CA THR A 39 -2.47 5.43 6.04
C THR A 39 -2.99 6.84 6.23
N VAL A 40 -4.13 7.02 6.92
CA VAL A 40 -4.70 8.34 7.21
C VAL A 40 -3.72 9.21 7.98
N ARG A 41 -3.06 8.67 9.01
CA ARG A 41 -2.02 9.41 9.76
C ARG A 41 -0.86 9.84 8.85
N CYS A 42 -0.42 8.98 7.94
CA CYS A 42 0.63 9.31 6.98
C CYS A 42 0.18 10.46 6.05
N LEU A 43 -1.02 10.37 5.46
CA LEU A 43 -1.58 11.40 4.58
C LEU A 43 -1.74 12.74 5.29
N GLN A 44 -2.19 12.73 6.55
CA GLN A 44 -2.29 13.93 7.39
C GLN A 44 -0.92 14.54 7.68
N LYS A 45 0.07 13.71 8.03
CA LYS A 45 1.45 14.16 8.26
C LYS A 45 2.10 14.75 7.00
N ALA A 46 1.75 14.22 5.83
CA ALA A 46 2.19 14.72 4.53
C ALA A 46 1.45 16.00 4.08
N GLY A 47 0.40 16.43 4.80
CA GLY A 47 -0.39 17.61 4.44
C GLY A 47 -1.33 17.40 3.24
N LEU A 48 -1.55 16.15 2.82
CA LEU A 48 -2.40 15.81 1.67
C LEU A 48 -3.89 15.82 2.01
N VAL A 49 -4.22 15.65 3.29
CA VAL A 49 -5.58 15.69 3.81
C VAL A 49 -5.63 16.45 5.13
N GLY A 50 -6.80 16.99 5.46
CA GLY A 50 -7.04 17.71 6.71
C GLY A 50 -7.22 16.78 7.93
N LYS A 51 -7.28 17.39 9.12
CA LYS A 51 -7.51 16.68 10.40
C LYS A 51 -8.86 15.94 10.46
N ASP A 52 -9.84 16.44 9.72
CA ASP A 52 -11.19 15.85 9.66
C ASP A 52 -11.28 14.68 8.66
N TYR A 53 -10.19 14.34 7.98
CA TYR A 53 -10.13 13.15 7.14
C TYR A 53 -10.04 11.90 8.02
N THR A 54 -10.99 10.97 7.83
CA THR A 54 -11.18 9.81 8.71
C THR A 54 -10.87 8.50 8.01
N GLU A 55 -10.61 7.45 8.80
CA GLU A 55 -10.46 6.07 8.32
C GLU A 55 -11.69 5.61 7.51
N ARG A 56 -12.89 5.96 7.96
CA ARG A 56 -14.14 5.62 7.25
C ARG A 56 -14.18 6.26 5.86
N LYS A 57 -13.81 7.54 5.76
CA LYS A 57 -13.75 8.24 4.47
C LYS A 57 -12.70 7.60 3.56
N TRP A 58 -11.51 7.32 4.10
CA TRP A 58 -10.46 6.64 3.37
C TRP A 58 -10.92 5.28 2.81
N ARG A 59 -11.58 4.45 3.62
CA ARG A 59 -12.10 3.15 3.17
C ARG A 59 -13.12 3.32 2.04
N SER A 60 -14.06 4.24 2.20
CA SER A 60 -15.05 4.53 1.16
C SER A 60 -14.42 5.02 -0.14
N GLU A 61 -13.40 5.88 -0.08
CA GLU A 61 -12.69 6.38 -1.26
C GLU A 61 -11.83 5.29 -1.91
N TYR A 62 -11.19 4.45 -1.10
CA TYR A 62 -10.40 3.31 -1.55
C TYR A 62 -11.27 2.28 -2.28
N ASP A 63 -12.41 1.91 -1.71
CA ASP A 63 -13.38 0.98 -2.32
C ASP A 63 -13.97 1.55 -3.62
N ALA A 64 -14.17 2.87 -3.69
CA ALA A 64 -14.65 3.57 -4.89
C ALA A 64 -13.55 3.79 -5.94
N GLY A 65 -12.27 3.72 -5.56
CA GLY A 65 -11.14 4.09 -6.41
C GLY A 65 -11.08 5.58 -6.76
N VAL A 66 -11.74 6.44 -5.98
CA VAL A 66 -11.80 7.90 -6.22
C VAL A 66 -11.43 8.63 -4.93
N PHE A 67 -10.27 9.29 -4.93
CA PHE A 67 -9.69 9.93 -3.76
C PHE A 67 -9.92 11.45 -3.75
N SER A 68 -10.10 12.02 -2.56
CA SER A 68 -10.20 13.49 -2.40
C SER A 68 -8.85 14.19 -2.21
N PHE A 69 -7.75 13.47 -2.46
CA PHE A 69 -6.37 13.94 -2.41
C PHE A 69 -5.64 13.47 -3.69
N PRO A 70 -4.50 14.08 -4.08
CA PRO A 70 -3.78 13.70 -5.29
C PRO A 70 -3.10 12.33 -5.11
N GLU A 71 -3.76 11.27 -5.52
CA GLU A 71 -3.39 9.87 -5.31
C GLU A 71 -2.09 9.45 -6.00
N TYR A 72 -1.70 10.18 -7.05
CA TYR A 72 -0.44 9.98 -7.78
C TYR A 72 0.71 10.85 -7.26
N ASP A 73 0.46 11.72 -6.28
CA ASP A 73 1.55 12.43 -5.60
C ASP A 73 2.52 11.43 -4.96
N THR A 74 3.82 11.77 -4.94
CA THR A 74 4.85 10.85 -4.44
C THR A 74 4.63 10.51 -2.96
N ALA A 75 4.20 11.48 -2.14
CA ALA A 75 3.89 11.25 -0.75
C ALA A 75 2.60 10.42 -0.59
N ALA A 76 1.60 10.64 -1.44
CA ALA A 76 0.37 9.83 -1.43
C ALA A 76 0.65 8.36 -1.75
N ARG A 77 1.52 8.11 -2.74
CA ARG A 77 1.97 6.77 -3.12
C ARG A 77 2.79 6.11 -2.01
N GLN A 78 3.69 6.87 -1.36
CA GLN A 78 4.42 6.38 -0.18
C GLN A 78 3.46 5.98 0.94
N CYS A 79 2.47 6.81 1.27
CA CYS A 79 1.51 6.49 2.33
C CYS A 79 0.64 5.28 2.00
N THR A 80 0.32 5.03 0.72
CA THR A 80 -0.46 3.86 0.32
C THR A 80 0.35 2.57 0.35
N LEU A 81 1.63 2.63 -0.03
CA LEU A 81 2.50 1.46 -0.14
C LEU A 81 3.20 1.11 1.18
N ASP A 82 3.67 2.11 1.91
CA ASP A 82 4.46 1.96 3.13
C ASP A 82 4.20 3.15 4.08
N PRO A 83 3.01 3.20 4.71
CA PRO A 83 2.59 4.29 5.60
C PRO A 83 3.45 4.44 6.86
N LEU A 84 4.20 3.40 7.23
CA LEU A 84 5.11 3.41 8.38
C LEU A 84 6.56 3.72 7.99
N GLY A 85 6.90 3.72 6.69
CA GLY A 85 8.25 3.98 6.20
C GLY A 85 9.26 2.87 6.52
N LEU A 86 8.81 1.61 6.65
CA LEU A 86 9.62 0.48 7.08
C LEU A 86 10.27 -0.31 5.93
N TRP A 87 9.74 -0.20 4.71
CA TRP A 87 10.29 -0.94 3.56
C TRP A 87 11.60 -0.35 3.05
N ARG A 88 11.66 0.98 2.97
CA ARG A 88 12.83 1.73 2.49
C ARG A 88 13.45 2.53 3.64
N THR A 89 13.96 1.84 4.64
CA THR A 89 15.11 2.39 5.38
C THR A 89 16.33 2.35 4.46
N PRO A 90 17.11 3.45 4.35
CA PRO A 90 18.42 3.42 3.68
C PRO A 90 19.31 2.28 4.16
#